data_AF-A0A932K256-F1
#
_entry.id   AF-A0A932K256-F1
#
_cell.length_a   1.000
_cell.length_b   1.000
_cell.length_c   1.000
_cell.angle_alpha   90.00
_cell.angle_beta   90.00
_cell.angle_gamma   90.00
#
_symmetry.space_group_name_H-M   'P 1'
#
loop_
_entity.id
_entity.type
_entity.pdbx_description
1 polymer ?
#
loop_
_entity_poly.entity_id
_entity_poly.type
_entity_poly.pdbx_seq_one_letter_code
_entity_poly.pdbx_strand_id
1 'polypeptide(L)' 'KRVVLLEFPSVEQAKRWYDSPEYRDPKALRFRTAKTNLILVEGV' A
#
# COMPACT_ATOMS: atom_id res chain seq x y z
N LYS A 1 -6.82 -15.90 6.55
CA LYS A 1 -6.99 -14.42 6.62
C LYS A 1 -5.58 -13.81 6.75
N ARG A 2 -5.26 -12.72 6.04
CA ARG A 2 -3.91 -12.13 5.99
C ARG A 2 -3.99 -10.64 6.34
N VAL A 3 -3.08 -10.18 7.18
CA VAL A 3 -2.89 -8.77 7.55
C VAL A 3 -1.43 -8.40 7.29
N VAL A 4 -1.18 -7.21 6.76
CA VAL A 4 0.16 -6.68 6.48
C VAL A 4 0.20 -5.26 7.00
N LEU A 5 1.24 -4.94 7.78
CA LEU A 5 1.51 -3.59 8.28
C LEU A 5 2.81 -3.10 7.64
N LEU A 6 2.79 -1.88 7.12
CA LEU A 6 3.96 -1.21 6.55
C LEU A 6 4.12 0.12 7.26
N GLU A 7 5.31 0.36 7.79
CA GLU A 7 5.67 1.63 8.42
C GLU A 7 6.52 2.46 7.46
N PHE A 8 6.23 3.75 7.38
CA PHE A 8 6.96 4.71 6.57
C PHE A 8 7.35 5.91 7.43
N PRO A 9 8.45 6.61 7.12
CA PRO A 9 8.85 7.76 7.94
C PRO A 9 7.90 8.96 7.82
N SER A 10 7.03 9.01 6.81
CA SER A 10 5.94 9.99 6.72
C SER A 10 4.79 9.50 5.83
N VAL A 11 3.62 10.13 5.96
CA VAL A 11 2.44 9.85 5.12
C VAL A 11 2.74 10.12 3.64
N GLU A 12 3.52 11.15 3.33
CA GLU A 12 3.93 11.48 1.97
C GLU A 12 4.81 10.38 1.35
N GLN A 13 5.68 9.75 2.15
CA GLN A 13 6.48 8.62 1.68
C GLN A 13 5.62 7.41 1.37
N ALA A 14 4.63 7.11 2.22
CA ALA A 14 3.67 6.04 1.96
C ALA A 14 2.89 6.27 0.64
N LYS A 15 2.44 7.51 0.40
CA LYS A 15 1.77 7.89 -0.87
C LYS A 15 2.70 7.74 -2.07
N ARG A 16 3.94 8.26 -1.99
CA ARG A 16 4.94 8.13 -3.05
C ARG A 16 5.22 6.68 -3.41
N TRP A 17 5.33 5.80 -2.42
CA TRP A 17 5.48 4.37 -2.65
C TRP A 17 4.24 3.76 -3.31
N TYR A 18 3.04 4.10 -2.83
CA TYR A 18 1.79 3.54 -3.36
C TYR A 18 1.52 3.93 -4.83
N ASP A 19 2.00 5.10 -5.23
CA ASP A 19 1.86 5.67 -6.57
C ASP A 19 3.12 5.48 -7.43
N SER A 20 4.12 4.75 -6.94
CA SER A 20 5.39 4.57 -7.64
C SER A 20 5.23 3.71 -8.90
N PRO A 21 6.00 3.99 -9.98
CA PRO A 21 6.00 3.16 -11.19
C PRO A 21 6.32 1.69 -10.89
N GLU A 22 7.26 1.44 -9.99
CA GLU A 22 7.74 0.11 -9.60
C GLU A 22 6.63 -0.70 -8.90
N TYR A 23 5.72 -0.04 -8.19
CA TYR A 23 4.61 -0.71 -7.49
C TYR A 23 3.36 -0.90 -8.36
N ARG A 24 3.34 -0.37 -9.58
CA ARG A 24 2.15 -0.42 -10.47
C ARG A 24 1.70 -1.84 -10.78
N ASP A 25 2.61 -2.68 -11.29
CA ASP A 25 2.26 -4.05 -11.71
C ASP A 25 1.91 -4.96 -10.53
N PRO A 26 2.67 -4.95 -9.40
CA PRO A 26 2.27 -5.66 -8.20
C PRO A 26 0.90 -5.23 -7.65
N LYS A 27 0.60 -3.93 -7.67
CA LYS A 27 -0.70 -3.38 -7.24
C LYS A 27 -1.83 -3.86 -8.13
N ALA A 28 -1.63 -3.86 -9.46
CA ALA A 28 -2.61 -4.38 -10.41
C ALA A 28 -2.85 -5.88 -10.22
N LEU A 29 -1.80 -6.68 -10.02
CA LEU A 29 -1.93 -8.11 -9.71
C LEU A 29 -2.76 -8.33 -8.44
N ARG A 30 -2.48 -7.58 -7.37
CA ARG A 30 -3.23 -7.67 -6.10
C ARG A 30 -4.72 -7.41 -6.28
N PHE A 31 -5.10 -6.40 -7.08
CA PHE A 31 -6.52 -6.14 -7.36
C PHE A 31 -7.22 -7.26 -8.13
N ARG A 32 -6.51 -7.98 -9.01
CA ARG A 32 -7.09 -9.10 -9.78
C ARG A 32 -7.24 -10.37 -8.95
N THR A 33 -6.35 -10.61 -8.00
CA THR A 33 -6.25 -11.91 -7.32
C THR A 33 -6.75 -11.91 -5.88
N ALA A 34 -6.98 -10.73 -5.28
CA ALA A 34 -7.40 -10.63 -3.89
C ALA A 34 -8.39 -9.48 -3.66
N LYS A 35 -9.35 -9.72 -2.74
CA LYS A 35 -10.18 -8.66 -2.14
C LYS A 35 -9.49 -8.18 -0.88
N THR A 36 -9.05 -6.93 -0.86
CA THR A 36 -8.29 -6.35 0.26
C THR A 36 -8.75 -4.93 0.56
N ASN A 37 -8.78 -4.57 1.83
CA ASN A 37 -8.90 -3.18 2.26
C ASN A 37 -7.51 -2.62 2.50
N LEU A 38 -7.26 -1.39 2.02
CA LEU A 38 -6.07 -0.63 2.34
C LEU A 38 -6.50 0.60 3.13
N ILE A 39 -5.87 0.82 4.27
CA ILE A 39 -6.11 1.98 5.12
C ILE A 39 -4.73 2.61 5.34
N LEU A 40 -4.65 3.92 5.17
CA LEU A 40 -3.47 4.72 5.50
C LEU A 40 -3.80 5.49 6.78
N VAL A 41 -2.94 5.37 7.79
CA VAL A 41 -3.12 6.00 9.10
C VAL A 41 -1.93 6.91 9.34
N GLU A 42 -2.20 8.15 9.79
CA GLU A 42 -1.17 9.05 10.28
C GLU A 42 -0.86 8.69 11.74
N GLY A 43 0.43 8.53 12.05
CA GLY A 43 0.88 8.28 13.42
C GLY A 43 0.59 9.48 14.32
N VAL A 44 0.34 9.21 15.60
CA VAL A 44 0.07 10.23 16.63
C VAL A 44 1.34 10.56 17.39
#